data_AF-A0A6G3PW44-F1
#
_entry.id   AF-A0A6G3PW44-F1
#
_cell.length_a   1.000
_cell.length_b   1.000
_cell.length_c   1.000
_cell.angle_alpha   90.00
_cell.angle_beta   90.00
_cell.angle_gamma   90.00
#
_symmetry.space_group_name_H-M   'P 1'
#
loop_
_entity.id
_entity.type
_entity.pdbx_description
1 polymer ?
#
loop_
_entity_poly.entity_id
_entity_poly.type
_entity_poly.pdbx_seq_one_letter_code
_entity_poly.pdbx_strand_id
1 'polypeptide(L)' 'DGAPDPDPFAAGGDLARTAHGPLRVGGRADLAVFDVPDEAALYGGGPRSCVATVLAGRLVHRAR' A
#
# COMPACT_ATOMS: atom_id res chain seq x y z
N ASP A 1 -18.74 15.50 -6.43
CA ASP A 1 -17.85 14.54 -7.11
C ASP A 1 -16.41 14.84 -6.75
N GLY A 2 -15.89 14.15 -5.72
CA GLY A 2 -14.51 14.30 -5.28
C GLY A 2 -13.58 13.41 -6.08
N ALA A 3 -12.35 13.88 -6.33
CA ALA A 3 -11.31 13.03 -6.91
C ALA A 3 -11.16 11.74 -6.06
N PRO A 4 -10.87 10.59 -6.70
CA PRO A 4 -10.63 9.36 -5.96
C PRO A 4 -9.52 9.60 -4.93
N ASP A 5 -9.78 9.19 -3.68
CA ASP A 5 -8.79 9.28 -2.62
C ASP A 5 -7.60 8.38 -2.98
N PRO A 6 -6.36 8.91 -3.02
CA PRO A 6 -5.18 8.09 -3.25
C PRO A 6 -4.91 7.10 -2.12
N ASP A 7 -5.56 7.25 -0.96
CA ASP A 7 -5.54 6.28 0.11
C ASP A 7 -6.36 5.03 -0.26
N PRO A 8 -5.71 3.87 -0.43
CA PRO A 8 -6.41 2.64 -0.77
C PRO A 8 -7.28 2.11 0.40
N PHE A 9 -7.15 2.67 1.60
CA PHE A 9 -7.96 2.33 2.78
C PHE A 9 -9.05 3.36 3.11
N ALA A 10 -9.13 4.52 2.43
CA ALA A 10 -10.10 5.58 2.74
C ALA A 10 -11.58 5.12 2.66
N ALA A 11 -11.86 4.07 1.89
CA ALA A 11 -13.19 3.47 1.80
C ALA A 11 -13.53 2.48 2.94
N GLY A 12 -12.68 2.34 3.98
CA GLY A 12 -12.90 1.43 5.11
C GLY A 12 -12.67 -0.05 4.76
N GLY A 13 -11.70 -0.33 3.87
CA GLY A 13 -11.28 -1.67 3.49
C GLY A 13 -10.19 -2.24 4.40
N ASP A 14 -10.09 -3.57 4.43
CA ASP A 14 -8.96 -4.29 5.02
C ASP A 14 -7.93 -4.66 3.93
N LEU A 15 -6.79 -5.20 4.34
CA LEU A 15 -5.75 -5.67 3.42
C LEU A 15 -6.28 -6.69 2.40
N ALA A 16 -7.20 -7.58 2.79
CA ALA A 16 -7.71 -8.61 1.90
C ALA A 16 -8.56 -8.03 0.76
N ARG A 17 -9.31 -6.96 1.03
CA ARG A 17 -10.12 -6.25 0.03
C ARG A 17 -9.28 -5.29 -0.81
N THR A 18 -8.28 -4.67 -0.20
CA THR A 18 -7.50 -3.58 -0.81
C THR A 18 -6.30 -4.08 -1.62
N ALA A 19 -5.65 -5.16 -1.19
CA ALA A 19 -4.50 -5.71 -1.91
C ALA A 19 -4.95 -6.46 -3.17
N HIS A 20 -4.22 -6.27 -4.27
CA HIS A 20 -4.42 -7.05 -5.51
C HIS A 20 -4.23 -8.57 -5.29
N GLY A 21 -3.38 -8.96 -4.35
CA GLY A 21 -3.14 -10.34 -3.98
C GLY A 21 -1.88 -10.51 -3.13
N PRO A 22 -1.60 -11.72 -2.63
CA PRO A 22 -0.42 -11.98 -1.80
C PRO A 22 0.87 -11.94 -2.62
N LEU A 23 1.97 -11.55 -1.98
CA LEU A 23 3.31 -11.71 -2.54
C LEU A 23 3.69 -13.20 -2.57
N ARG A 24 4.24 -13.65 -3.71
CA ARG A 24 4.63 -15.04 -3.92
C ARG A 24 6.05 -15.11 -4.45
N VAL A 25 6.84 -16.06 -3.94
CA VAL A 25 8.17 -16.36 -4.48
C VAL A 25 8.05 -16.72 -5.97
N GLY A 26 8.88 -16.11 -6.81
CA GLY A 26 8.83 -16.26 -8.27
C GLY A 26 7.71 -15.47 -8.96
N GLY A 27 6.85 -14.77 -8.21
CA GLY A 27 5.82 -13.88 -8.75
C GLY A 27 6.34 -12.47 -9.08
N ARG A 28 5.47 -11.63 -9.65
CA ARG A 28 5.79 -10.21 -9.85
C ARG A 28 5.98 -9.52 -8.50
N ALA A 29 7.04 -8.72 -8.39
CA ALA A 29 7.31 -7.89 -7.22
C ALA A 29 6.54 -6.57 -7.34
N ASP A 30 5.24 -6.63 -7.07
CA ASP A 30 4.32 -5.50 -6.99
C ASP A 30 3.90 -5.33 -5.53
N LEU A 31 4.50 -4.37 -4.81
CA LEU A 31 4.24 -4.14 -3.40
C LEU A 31 4.34 -2.67 -2.99
N ALA A 32 3.64 -2.32 -1.92
CA ALA A 32 3.81 -1.07 -1.19
C ALA A 32 4.28 -1.40 0.24
N VAL A 33 5.22 -0.60 0.74
CA VAL A 33 5.79 -0.72 2.08
C VAL A 33 5.32 0.46 2.91
N PHE A 34 4.81 0.19 4.10
CA PHE A 34 4.32 1.19 5.02
C PHE A 34 5.10 1.10 6.33
N ASP A 35 5.54 2.25 6.83
CA ASP A 35 6.19 2.35 8.15
C ASP A 35 5.12 2.66 9.20
N VAL A 36 4.59 1.58 9.80
CA VAL A 36 3.52 1.61 10.80
C VAL A 36 3.77 0.52 11.85
N PRO A 37 3.36 0.73 13.12
CA PRO A 37 3.58 -0.24 14.19
C PRO A 37 2.72 -1.51 14.04
N ASP A 38 1.55 -1.39 13.43
CA ASP A 38 0.59 -2.48 13.25
C ASP A 38 -0.40 -2.20 12.11
N GLU A 39 -1.25 -3.19 11.83
CA GLU A 39 -2.25 -3.14 10.77
C GLU A 39 -3.38 -2.13 11.05
N ALA A 40 -3.73 -1.89 12.32
CA ALA A 40 -4.74 -0.90 12.66
C ALA A 40 -4.26 0.53 12.34
N ALA A 41 -2.97 0.80 12.58
CA ALA A 41 -2.33 2.06 12.22
C ALA A 41 -2.21 2.25 10.69
N LEU A 42 -2.07 1.17 9.93
CA LEU A 42 -2.11 1.21 8.46
C LEU A 42 -3.44 1.79 7.94
N TYR A 43 -4.56 1.31 8.49
CA TYR A 43 -5.89 1.72 8.06
C TYR A 43 -6.26 3.15 8.43
N GLY A 44 -5.65 3.71 9.47
CA GLY A 44 -5.90 5.08 9.92
C GLY A 44 -4.92 6.14 9.39
N GLY A 45 -3.73 5.72 8.92
CA GLY A 45 -2.61 6.63 8.60
C GLY A 45 -2.59 7.20 7.18
N GLY A 46 -3.38 6.62 6.27
CA GLY A 46 -3.43 6.97 4.86
C GLY A 46 -2.07 6.87 4.13
N PRO A 47 -1.94 7.43 2.91
CA PRO A 47 -0.81 7.16 2.02
C PRO A 47 0.52 7.77 2.51
N ARG A 48 0.49 8.61 3.54
CA ARG A 48 1.69 9.25 4.10
C ARG A 48 2.63 8.27 4.81
N SER A 49 2.11 7.13 5.27
CA SER A 49 2.94 6.09 5.88
C SER A 49 3.64 5.21 4.83
N CYS A 50 3.30 5.33 3.54
CA CYS A 50 3.97 4.60 2.48
C CYS A 50 5.39 5.15 2.28
N VAL A 51 6.39 4.31 2.56
CA VAL A 51 7.81 4.68 2.45
C VAL A 51 8.45 4.17 1.16
N ALA A 52 7.85 3.16 0.52
CA ALA A 52 8.34 2.64 -0.75
C ALA A 52 7.22 1.97 -1.56
N THR A 53 7.30 2.09 -2.88
CA THR A 53 6.47 1.30 -3.80
C THR A 53 7.37 0.65 -4.84
N VAL A 54 7.19 -0.66 -5.04
CA VAL A 54 7.90 -1.46 -6.03
C VAL A 54 6.87 -1.98 -7.04
N LEU A 55 7.13 -1.76 -8.32
CA LEU A 55 6.32 -2.29 -9.42
C LEU A 55 7.21 -3.05 -10.39
N ALA A 56 6.84 -4.28 -10.71
CA ALA A 56 7.61 -5.21 -11.54
C ALA A 56 9.08 -5.31 -11.12
N GLY A 57 9.36 -5.26 -9.81
CA GLY A 57 10.72 -5.31 -9.26
C GLY A 57 11.51 -4.00 -9.33
N ARG A 58 10.88 -2.88 -9.71
CA ARG A 58 11.52 -1.55 -9.74
C ARG A 58 10.97 -0.67 -8.62
N LEU A 59 11.86 -0.04 -7.85
CA LEU A 59 11.48 0.96 -6.84
C LEU A 59 11.03 2.25 -7.54
N VAL A 60 9.72 2.50 -7.56
CA VAL A 60 9.11 3.65 -8.26
C VAL A 60 8.80 4.82 -7.33
N HIS A 61 8.64 4.54 -6.04
CA HIS A 61 8.46 5.54 -4.99
C HIS A 61 9.37 5.22 -3.82
N ARG A 62 9.97 6.26 -3.23
CA ARG A 62 10.70 6.19 -1.98
C ARG A 62 10.50 7.50 -1.22
N ALA A 63 9.99 7.43 0.01
CA ALA A 63 9.97 8.56 0.92
C ALA A 63 11.42 8.94 1.29
N ARG A 64 11.70 10.24 1.42
CA ARG A 64 13.01 10.74 1.84
C ARG A 64 13.04 11.06 3.32
#